data_AF-A0A0J7N1J8-F1
#
_entry.id   AF-A0A0J7N1J8-F1
#
_cell.length_a   1.000
_cell.length_b   1.000
_cell.length_c   1.000
_cell.angle_alpha   90.00
_cell.angle_beta   90.00
_cell.angle_gamma   90.00
#
_symmetry.space_group_name_H-M   'P 1'
#
loop_
_entity.id
_entity.type
_entity.pdbx_description
1 polymer ?
#
loop_
_entity_poly.entity_id
_entity_poly.type
_entity_poly.pdbx_seq_one_letter_code
_entity_poly.pdbx_strand_id
1 'polypeptide(L)' 'MYYLNCVLLHGLTRIVGGNETGVNEYPMMCGLVDSTNKELYCGCTIISHQYVVTAAHCVSPEERDITKIGVVVGEHDTTT' A
#
# COMPACT_ATOMS: atom_id res chain seq x y z
N MET A 1 -1.47 14.63 -16.68
CA MET A 1 -2.26 13.44 -17.04
C MET A 1 -1.31 12.25 -16.93
N TYR A 2 -1.16 11.70 -15.73
CA TYR A 2 -0.21 10.61 -15.47
C TYR A 2 -0.96 9.29 -15.66
N TYR A 3 -0.64 8.57 -16.73
CA TYR A 3 -1.20 7.25 -16.99
C TYR A 3 -0.60 6.25 -16.00
N LEU A 4 -1.47 5.64 -15.20
CA LEU A 4 -1.16 4.56 -14.27
C LEU A 4 -0.99 3.26 -15.08
N ASN A 5 0.22 2.99 -15.56
CA ASN A 5 0.49 1.71 -16.22
C ASN A 5 0.64 0.62 -15.15
N CYS A 6 -0.24 -0.38 -15.16
CA CYS A 6 -0.13 -1.54 -14.27
C CYS A 6 1.15 -2.32 -14.58
N VAL A 7 1.97 -2.60 -13.56
CA VAL A 7 3.19 -3.39 -13.72
C VAL A 7 2.80 -4.87 -13.84
N LEU A 8 3.15 -5.49 -14.97
CA LEU A 8 3.06 -6.94 -15.14
C LEU A 8 4.43 -7.56 -14.83
N LEU A 9 4.58 -8.17 -13.66
CA LEU A 9 5.75 -8.99 -13.36
C LEU A 9 5.50 -10.41 -13.89
N HIS A 10 6.07 -10.75 -15.05
CA HIS A 10 6.04 -12.12 -15.59
C HIS A 10 7.31 -12.86 -15.19
N GLY A 11 7.19 -13.79 -14.24
CA GLY A 11 8.27 -14.72 -13.89
C GLY A 11 7.69 -16.02 -13.31
N LEU A 12 7.92 -17.14 -13.99
CA LEU A 12 7.54 -18.49 -13.52
C LEU A 12 8.54 -19.05 -12.49
N THR A 13 9.47 -18.23 -12.00
CA THR A 13 10.54 -18.59 -11.08
C THR A 13 10.30 -17.99 -9.70
N ARG A 14 10.69 -18.72 -8.65
CA ARG A 14 10.52 -18.27 -7.26
C ARG A 14 11.40 -17.05 -6.98
N ILE A 15 10.80 -15.99 -6.41
CA ILE A 15 11.55 -14.84 -5.91
C ILE A 15 12.40 -15.28 -4.70
N VAL A 16 13.71 -15.05 -4.75
CA VAL A 16 14.68 -15.32 -3.66
C VAL A 16 15.70 -14.18 -3.59
N GLY A 17 16.13 -13.80 -2.38
CA GLY A 17 17.16 -12.78 -2.18
C GLY A 17 16.70 -11.36 -2.54
N GLY A 18 15.54 -10.94 -2.04
CA GLY A 18 15.06 -9.57 -2.23
C GLY A 18 15.99 -8.53 -1.58
N ASN A 19 15.96 -7.31 -2.11
CA ASN A 19 16.69 -6.15 -1.59
C ASN A 19 15.71 -5.02 -1.32
N GLU A 20 16.16 -4.01 -0.57
CA GLU A 20 15.40 -2.77 -0.39
C GLU A 20 15.12 -2.12 -1.75
N THR A 21 13.90 -1.60 -1.89
CA THR A 21 13.47 -0.98 -3.16
C THR A 21 14.08 0.41 -3.32
N GLY A 22 14.12 0.94 -4.54
CA GLY A 22 14.40 2.36 -4.74
C GLY A 22 13.23 3.23 -4.29
N VAL A 23 13.51 4.48 -3.91
CA VAL A 23 12.47 5.49 -3.66
C VAL A 23 11.54 5.59 -4.88
N ASN A 24 10.24 5.39 -4.67
CA ASN A 24 9.21 5.38 -5.71
C ASN A 24 9.38 4.31 -6.80
N GLU A 25 10.10 3.21 -6.55
CA GLU A 25 10.21 2.10 -7.53
C GLU A 25 8.86 1.43 -7.79
N TYR A 26 8.03 1.31 -6.75
CA TYR A 26 6.65 0.80 -6.82
C TYR A 26 5.69 1.90 -6.36
N PRO A 27 5.42 2.93 -7.19
CA PRO A 27 4.67 4.13 -6.78
C PRO A 27 3.20 3.85 -6.46
N MET A 28 2.74 2.65 -6.80
CA MET A 28 1.40 2.14 -6.53
C MET A 28 1.24 1.64 -5.09
N MET A 29 2.35 1.36 -4.41
CA MET A 29 2.35 0.83 -3.06
C MET A 29 1.82 1.89 -2.10
N CYS A 30 0.87 1.49 -1.25
CA CYS A 30 0.35 2.32 -0.19
C CYS A 30 0.17 1.52 1.09
N GLY A 31 0.06 2.22 2.22
CA GLY A 31 -0.20 1.64 3.52
C GLY A 31 -1.53 2.11 4.10
N LEU A 32 -2.21 1.23 4.82
CA LEU A 32 -3.31 1.61 5.69
C LEU A 32 -2.76 1.93 7.08
N VAL A 33 -3.21 3.06 7.61
CA VAL A 33 -2.80 3.56 8.93
C VAL A 33 -4.02 3.83 9.80
N ASP A 34 -3.88 3.70 11.12
CA ASP A 34 -4.85 4.30 12.04
C ASP A 34 -4.59 5.81 12.09
N SER A 35 -5.60 6.63 11.78
CA SER A 35 -5.46 8.08 11.68
C SER A 35 -5.13 8.76 13.01
N THR A 36 -5.34 8.06 14.13
CA THR A 36 -5.13 8.58 15.49
C THR A 36 -3.66 8.51 15.87
N ASN A 37 -3.03 7.35 15.70
CA ASN A 37 -1.65 7.09 16.11
C ASN A 37 -0.67 7.00 14.93
N LYS A 38 -1.17 7.04 13.68
CA LYS A 38 -0.42 6.89 12.42
C LYS A 38 0.29 5.55 12.26
N GLU A 39 -0.14 4.53 12.98
CA GLU A 39 0.44 3.19 12.94
C GLU A 39 0.03 2.47 11.64
N LEU A 40 1.02 1.98 10.89
CA LEU A 40 0.82 1.20 9.68
C LEU A 40 0.52 -0.27 10.04
N TYR A 41 -0.61 -0.78 9.55
CA TYR A 41 -1.09 -2.13 9.92
C TYR A 41 -1.40 -3.04 8.72
N CYS A 42 -1.60 -2.49 7.52
CA CYS A 42 -1.88 -3.26 6.31
C CYS A 42 -1.31 -2.55 5.08
N GLY A 43 -1.14 -3.30 3.99
CA GLY A 43 -0.84 -2.74 2.67
C GLY A 43 -2.09 -2.45 1.83
N CYS A 44 -1.92 -1.62 0.82
CA CYS A 44 -2.90 -1.37 -0.24
C CYS A 44 -2.21 -1.05 -1.56
N THR A 45 -3.00 -0.94 -2.63
CA THR A 45 -2.52 -0.55 -3.95
C THR A 45 -3.41 0.53 -4.53
N ILE A 46 -2.81 1.62 -4.99
CA ILE A 46 -3.52 2.67 -5.73
C ILE A 46 -4.04 2.07 -7.03
N ILE A 47 -5.31 2.30 -7.38
CA ILE A 47 -5.88 1.85 -8.67
C ILE A 47 -6.43 3.02 -9.49
N SER A 48 -6.60 4.18 -8.86
CA SER A 48 -6.97 5.44 -9.51
C SER A 48 -6.64 6.63 -8.62
N HIS A 49 -6.94 7.84 -9.08
CA HIS A 49 -6.75 9.08 -8.32
C HIS A 49 -7.46 9.14 -6.97
N GLN A 50 -8.51 8.35 -6.75
CA GLN A 50 -9.34 8.40 -5.54
C GLN A 50 -9.63 7.02 -4.93
N TYR A 51 -9.04 5.96 -5.47
CA TYR A 51 -9.33 4.59 -5.04
C TYR A 51 -8.05 3.80 -4.83
N VAL A 52 -8.04 3.07 -3.72
CA VAL A 52 -7.08 2.02 -3.40
C VAL A 52 -7.81 0.71 -3.24
N VAL A 53 -7.13 -0.41 -3.52
CA VAL A 53 -7.61 -1.76 -3.24
C VAL A 53 -6.78 -2.39 -2.12
N THR A 54 -7.43 -3.15 -1.26
CA THR A 54 -6.81 -3.86 -0.13
C THR A 54 -7.60 -5.13 0.18
N ALA A 55 -7.14 -5.94 1.13
CA ALA A 55 -7.85 -7.12 1.59
C ALA A 55 -9.05 -6.75 2.47
N ALA A 56 -10.16 -7.49 2.36
CA ALA A 56 -11.37 -7.22 3.15
C ALA A 56 -11.12 -7.25 4.67
N HIS A 57 -10.25 -8.15 5.15
CA HIS A 57 -9.93 -8.25 6.58
C HIS A 57 -9.20 -7.01 7.11
N CYS A 58 -8.48 -6.27 6.27
CA CYS A 58 -7.80 -5.04 6.69
C CYS A 58 -8.78 -3.92 7.06
N VAL A 59 -10.03 -3.98 6.57
CA VAL A 59 -11.07 -2.94 6.79
C VAL A 59 -12.31 -3.50 7.49
N SER A 60 -12.17 -4.64 8.17
CA SER A 60 -13.29 -5.26 8.89
C SER A 60 -13.79 -4.34 10.01
N PRO A 61 -15.10 -4.00 10.05
CA PRO A 61 -15.67 -3.15 11.09
C PRO A 61 -15.70 -3.82 12.47
N GLU A 62 -15.52 -5.13 12.54
CA GLU A 62 -15.38 -5.88 13.80
C GLU A 62 -14.03 -5.63 14.47
N GLU A 63 -12.99 -5.35 13.66
CA GLU A 63 -11.63 -5.14 14.14
C GLU A 63 -11.24 -3.65 14.21
N ARG A 64 -11.86 -2.80 13.37
CA ARG A 64 -11.43 -1.42 13.17
C ARG A 64 -12.59 -0.44 13.00
N ASP A 65 -12.41 0.74 13.56
CA ASP A 65 -13.27 1.89 13.28
C ASP A 65 -12.94 2.45 11.90
N ILE A 66 -13.85 2.23 10.95
CA ILE A 66 -13.75 2.73 9.57
C ILE A 66 -13.54 4.26 9.48
N THR A 67 -13.96 5.04 10.48
CA THR A 67 -13.73 6.49 10.49
C THR A 67 -12.28 6.88 10.81
N LYS A 68 -11.50 5.92 11.33
CA LYS A 68 -10.09 6.10 11.71
C LYS A 68 -9.12 5.48 10.72
N ILE A 69 -9.57 5.08 9.54
CA ILE A 69 -8.71 4.51 8.52
C ILE A 69 -8.13 5.63 7.66
N GLY A 70 -6.81 5.77 7.71
CA GLY A 70 -6.04 6.62 6.80
C GLY A 70 -5.30 5.79 5.75
N VAL A 71 -4.90 6.44 4.67
CA VAL A 71 -4.02 5.87 3.64
C VAL A 71 -2.77 6.73 3.56
N VAL A 72 -1.61 6.09 3.64
CA VAL A 72 -0.31 6.72 3.42
C VAL A 72 0.22 6.32 2.04
N VAL A 73 0.71 7.30 1.27
CA VAL A 73 1.17 7.14 -0.11
C VAL A 73 2.50 7.84 -0.30
N GLY A 74 3.35 7.32 -1.19
CA GLY A 74 4.66 7.92 -1.51
C GLY A 74 5.73 7.74 -0.43
N GLU A 75 5.44 6.96 0.61
CA GLU A 75 6.41 6.64 1.66
C GLU A 75 7.32 5.48 1.27
N HIS A 76 8.57 5.56 1.71
CA HIS A 76 9.61 4.58 1.45
C HIS A 76 10.31 4.10 2.74
N ASP A 77 10.50 5.01 3.71
CA ASP A 77 11.13 4.70 4.99
C ASP A 77 10.14 5.00 6.13
N THR A 78 9.60 3.95 6.75
CA THR A 78 8.62 4.07 7.84
C THR A 78 9.24 4.30 9.22
N THR A 79 10.56 4.49 9.30
CA THR A 79 11.28 4.71 10.57
C THR A 79 11.55 6.17 10.88
N THR A 80 11.24 7.08 9.94
CA THR A 80 11.35 8.54 10.11
C THR A 80 10.16 9.11 10.86
#